data_AF-A0A956W2R6-F1
#
_entry.id   AF-A0A956W2R6-F1
#
_cell.length_a   1.000
_cell.length_b   1.000
_cell.length_c   1.000
_cell.angle_alpha   90.00
_cell.angle_beta   90.00
_cell.angle_gamma   90.00
#
_symmetry.space_group_name_H-M   'P 1'
#
loop_
_entity.id
_entity.type
_entity.pdbx_description
1 polymer ?
#
loop_
_entity_poly.entity_id
_entity_poly.type
_entity_poly.pdbx_seq_one_letter_code
_entity_poly.pdbx_strand_id
1 'polypeptide(L)'
;IENLGPGAFDSLTRGLALPGRLVVCSVSPYGQDGPRAGYRGSEISACASGGLMYMTGTDDRPPVKQGFNQAGHLTGVNAAAATLAAVRLAHRSGTGQRIDISEQET
;
A
#
# COMPACT_ATOMS: atom_id res chain seq x y z
N ILE A 1 7.75 7.00 4.34
CA ILE A 1 7.22 5.85 3.58
C ILE A 1 7.78 4.61 4.25
N GLU A 2 6.93 3.65 4.56
CA GLU A 2 7.31 2.43 5.25
C GLU A 2 6.47 1.24 4.74
N ASN A 3 7.01 0.02 4.86
CA ASN A 3 6.36 -1.24 4.50
C ASN A 3 6.50 -2.23 5.67
N LEU A 4 5.96 -1.83 6.82
CA LEU A 4 5.86 -2.63 8.02
C LEU A 4 4.46 -3.24 8.10
N GLY A 5 4.31 -4.24 8.97
CA GLY A 5 3.00 -4.82 9.26
C GLY A 5 2.04 -3.81 9.90
N PRO A 6 0.72 -4.09 9.87
CA PRO A 6 -0.29 -3.20 10.43
C PRO A 6 0.02 -2.72 11.85
N GLY A 7 -0.04 -1.41 12.07
CA GLY A 7 0.19 -0.78 13.38
C GLY A 7 1.63 -0.81 13.89
N ALA A 8 2.58 -1.32 13.11
CA ALA A 8 3.98 -1.39 13.49
C ALA A 8 4.61 0.01 13.60
N PHE A 9 4.29 0.93 12.67
CA PHE A 9 4.76 2.32 12.76
C PHE A 9 4.34 2.97 14.08
N ASP A 10 3.06 2.83 14.47
CA ASP A 10 2.53 3.44 15.69
C ASP A 10 3.14 2.81 16.95
N SER A 11 3.45 1.51 16.88
CA SER A 11 4.17 0.80 17.94
C SER A 11 5.62 1.30 18.07
N LEU A 12 6.33 1.48 16.96
CA LEU A 12 7.72 1.95 16.93
C LEU A 12 7.86 3.43 17.33
N THR A 13 6.85 4.24 17.04
CA THR A 13 6.87 5.68 17.32
C THR A 13 6.16 6.06 18.62
N ARG A 14 5.68 5.07 19.38
CA ARG A 14 5.02 5.27 20.66
C ARG A 14 5.94 6.05 21.61
N GLY A 15 5.45 7.18 22.12
CA GLY A 15 6.19 8.04 23.04
C GLY A 15 7.11 9.08 22.37
N LEU A 16 7.16 9.12 21.03
CA LEU A 16 7.87 10.17 20.30
C LEU A 16 6.94 11.35 20.00
N ALA A 17 7.47 12.57 20.13
CA ALA A 17 6.81 13.77 19.64
C ALA A 17 7.04 13.90 18.13
N LEU A 18 6.09 13.40 17.33
CA LEU A 18 6.16 13.48 15.87
C LEU A 18 5.82 14.90 15.37
N PRO A 19 6.47 15.41 14.31
CA PRO A 19 6.14 16.71 13.74
C PRO A 19 4.70 16.77 13.23
N GLY A 20 3.96 17.85 13.51
CA GLY A 20 2.57 18.01 13.07
C GLY A 20 2.37 18.02 11.55
N ARG A 21 3.44 18.29 10.78
CA ARG A 21 3.48 18.24 9.30
C ARG A 21 3.93 16.90 8.73
N LEU A 22 4.15 15.87 9.56
CA LEU A 22 4.68 14.59 9.12
C LEU A 22 3.66 13.85 8.23
N VAL A 23 4.07 13.50 7.02
CA VAL A 23 3.33 12.59 6.15
C VAL A 23 3.91 11.18 6.31
N VAL A 24 3.04 10.20 6.59
CA VAL A 24 3.41 8.79 6.66
C VAL A 24 2.58 8.04 5.65
N CYS A 25 3.25 7.39 4.70
CA CYS A 25 2.64 6.45 3.77
C CYS A 25 3.05 5.05 4.18
N SER A 26 2.05 4.25 4.55
CA SER A 26 2.15 2.84 4.87
C SER A 26 1.79 2.04 3.63
N VAL A 27 2.67 1.13 3.24
CA VAL A 27 2.42 0.17 2.15
C VAL A 27 2.34 -1.21 2.78
N SER A 28 1.31 -1.96 2.45
CA SER A 28 1.15 -3.33 2.95
C SER A 28 0.44 -4.20 1.90
N PRO A 29 0.43 -5.54 2.03
CA PRO A 29 -0.25 -6.34 1.02
C PRO A 29 -1.77 -6.13 0.97
N TYR A 30 -2.41 -5.87 2.12
CA TYR A 30 -3.87 -5.88 2.27
C TYR A 30 -4.44 -4.71 3.08
N GLY A 31 -3.64 -3.66 3.32
CA GLY A 31 -4.05 -2.49 4.10
C GLY A 31 -3.68 -2.60 5.58
N GLN A 32 -3.79 -1.47 6.29
CA GLN A 32 -3.60 -1.40 7.73
C GLN A 32 -4.85 -1.84 8.52
N ASP A 33 -6.00 -1.99 7.86
CA ASP A 33 -7.27 -2.37 8.46
C ASP A 33 -8.04 -3.45 7.68
N GLY A 34 -9.22 -3.81 8.19
CA GLY A 34 -10.07 -4.84 7.61
C GLY A 34 -9.63 -6.29 7.92
N PRO A 35 -10.37 -7.28 7.40
CA PRO A 35 -10.23 -8.68 7.80
C PRO A 35 -8.92 -9.33 7.36
N ARG A 36 -8.21 -8.73 6.39
CA ARG A 36 -6.97 -9.26 5.82
C ARG A 36 -5.72 -8.46 6.19
N ALA A 37 -5.82 -7.37 6.98
CA ALA A 37 -4.66 -6.55 7.34
C ALA A 37 -3.46 -7.38 7.85
N GLY A 38 -3.74 -8.36 8.71
CA GLY A 38 -2.71 -9.22 9.30
C GLY A 38 -2.16 -10.33 8.38
N TYR A 39 -2.64 -10.44 7.14
CA TYR A 39 -2.24 -11.52 6.25
C TYR A 39 -0.88 -11.21 5.63
N ARG A 40 -0.05 -12.24 5.48
CA ARG A 40 1.17 -12.14 4.67
C ARG A 40 0.79 -12.13 3.20
N GLY A 41 1.44 -11.28 2.43
CA GLY A 41 1.28 -11.21 0.99
C GLY A 41 2.57 -11.47 0.24
N SER A 42 2.38 -11.68 -1.05
CA SER A 42 3.37 -11.80 -2.10
C SER A 42 2.78 -11.20 -3.36
N GLU A 43 3.63 -10.86 -4.31
CA GLU A 43 3.20 -10.36 -5.62
C GLU A 43 2.09 -11.21 -6.26
N ILE A 44 2.20 -12.54 -6.26
CA ILE A 44 1.19 -13.41 -6.86
C ILE A 44 -0.14 -13.39 -6.10
N SER A 45 -0.11 -13.31 -4.77
CA SER A 45 -1.35 -13.21 -3.98
C SER A 45 -2.01 -11.85 -4.10
N ALA A 46 -1.25 -10.77 -4.26
CA ALA A 46 -1.77 -9.44 -4.54
C ALA A 46 -2.46 -9.41 -5.91
N CYS A 47 -1.78 -9.87 -6.98
CA CYS A 47 -2.38 -9.97 -8.31
C CYS A 47 -3.63 -10.86 -8.34
N ALA A 48 -3.64 -11.95 -7.57
CA ALA A 48 -4.80 -12.84 -7.49
C ALA A 48 -5.99 -12.19 -6.77
N SER A 49 -5.74 -11.60 -5.60
CA SER A 49 -6.79 -11.02 -4.75
C SER A 49 -7.29 -9.65 -5.24
N GLY A 50 -6.47 -8.92 -6.00
CA GLY A 50 -6.83 -7.68 -6.69
C GLY A 50 -7.54 -7.90 -8.04
N GLY A 51 -7.71 -9.15 -8.47
CA GLY A 51 -8.44 -9.50 -9.69
C GLY A 51 -7.64 -9.37 -10.99
N LEU A 52 -6.39 -8.91 -10.94
CA LEU A 52 -5.54 -8.75 -12.11
C LEU A 52 -5.29 -10.11 -12.82
N MET A 53 -5.10 -11.19 -12.05
CA MET A 53 -5.00 -12.55 -12.62
C MET A 53 -6.30 -13.02 -13.26
N TYR A 54 -7.46 -12.67 -12.69
CA TYR A 54 -8.76 -13.06 -13.23
C TYR A 54 -8.97 -12.53 -14.66
N MET A 55 -8.42 -11.35 -14.97
CA MET A 55 -8.53 -10.71 -16.28
C MET A 55 -7.43 -11.13 -17.27
N THR A 56 -6.52 -12.04 -16.90
CA THR A 56 -5.33 -12.34 -17.69
C THR A 56 -5.22 -13.83 -18.01
N GLY A 57 -5.06 -14.15 -19.30
CA GLY A 57 -4.95 -15.51 -19.80
C GLY A 57 -5.99 -15.79 -20.88
N THR A 58 -6.39 -17.06 -20.99
CA THR A 58 -7.47 -17.53 -21.87
C THR A 58 -8.51 -18.27 -21.05
N ASP A 59 -9.79 -18.14 -21.42
CA ASP A 59 -10.93 -18.65 -20.65
C ASP A 59 -10.90 -20.18 -20.40
N ASP A 60 -10.21 -20.92 -21.27
CA ASP A 60 -10.06 -22.38 -21.20
C ASP A 60 -8.95 -22.85 -20.25
N ARG A 61 -8.25 -21.93 -19.58
CA ARG A 61 -7.08 -22.23 -18.73
C ARG A 61 -7.16 -21.53 -17.37
N PRO A 62 -6.41 -22.02 -16.36
CA PRO A 62 -6.29 -21.33 -15.09
C PRO A 62 -5.76 -19.89 -15.25
N PRO A 63 -6.18 -18.95 -14.39
CA PRO A 63 -5.65 -17.59 -14.36
C PRO A 63 -4.12 -17.56 -14.30
N VAL A 64 -3.49 -16.69 -15.09
CA VAL A 64 -2.03 -16.56 -15.12
C VAL A 64 -1.60 -15.24 -14.47
N LYS A 65 -0.47 -15.29 -13.76
CA LYS A 65 0.19 -14.09 -13.27
C LYS A 65 0.87 -13.37 -14.44
N GLN A 66 0.77 -12.04 -14.45
CA GLN A 66 1.51 -11.17 -15.34
C GLN A 66 3.01 -11.35 -15.14
N GLY A 67 3.80 -11.00 -16.15
CA GLY A 67 5.25 -10.90 -16.03
C GLY A 67 5.66 -9.80 -15.05
N PHE A 68 6.83 -9.99 -14.41
CA PHE A 68 7.41 -9.07 -13.43
C PHE A 68 6.53 -8.87 -12.18
N ASN A 69 6.80 -7.82 -11.40
CA ASN A 69 6.08 -7.50 -10.17
C ASN A 69 5.18 -6.28 -10.42
N GLN A 70 4.02 -6.53 -11.05
CA GLN A 70 3.07 -5.50 -11.44
C GLN A 70 2.40 -4.87 -10.21
N ALA A 71 1.93 -5.69 -9.27
CA ALA A 71 1.27 -5.19 -8.06
C ALA A 71 2.23 -4.28 -7.28
N GLY A 72 3.44 -4.76 -7.00
CA GLY A 72 4.46 -3.95 -6.32
C GLY A 72 4.85 -2.67 -7.08
N HIS A 73 4.89 -2.70 -8.42
CA HIS A 73 5.19 -1.51 -9.22
C HIS A 73 4.07 -0.48 -9.16
N LEU A 74 2.82 -0.90 -9.37
CA LEU A 74 1.63 -0.04 -9.27
C LEU A 74 1.49 0.55 -7.88
N THR A 75 1.69 -0.27 -6.84
CA THR A 75 1.74 0.18 -5.45
C THR A 75 2.79 1.26 -5.25
N GLY A 76 4.00 1.09 -5.75
CA GLY A 76 5.06 2.08 -5.65
C GLY A 76 4.72 3.41 -6.32
N VAL A 77 4.13 3.37 -7.52
CA VAL A 77 3.68 4.57 -8.25
C VAL A 77 2.56 5.29 -7.49
N ASN A 78 1.56 4.55 -7.00
CA ASN A 78 0.47 5.10 -6.22
C ASN A 78 0.95 5.71 -4.89
N ALA A 79 1.88 5.03 -4.20
CA ALA A 79 2.50 5.54 -2.97
C ALA A 79 3.28 6.83 -3.21
N ALA A 80 4.04 6.91 -4.31
CA ALA A 80 4.74 8.13 -4.68
C ALA A 80 3.76 9.26 -4.97
N ALA A 81 2.73 9.02 -5.78
CA ALA A 81 1.73 10.04 -6.14
C ALA A 81 0.96 10.56 -4.92
N ALA A 82 0.45 9.65 -4.08
CA ALA A 82 -0.27 10.00 -2.86
C ALA A 82 0.62 10.76 -1.86
N THR A 83 1.87 10.32 -1.68
CA THR A 83 2.83 10.99 -0.79
C THR A 83 3.14 12.40 -1.29
N LEU A 84 3.38 12.59 -2.58
CA LEU A 84 3.63 13.91 -3.16
C LEU A 84 2.43 14.85 -2.97
N ALA A 85 1.21 14.36 -3.18
CA ALA A 85 -0.01 15.13 -2.95
C ALA A 85 -0.16 15.53 -1.47
N ALA A 86 0.05 14.60 -0.54
CA ALA A 86 -0.05 14.86 0.89
C ALA A 86 1.04 15.82 1.39
N VAL A 87 2.29 15.67 0.91
CA VAL A 87 3.38 16.61 1.23
C VAL A 87 3.05 18.01 0.74
N ARG A 88 2.52 18.14 -0.49
CA ARG A 88 2.08 19.42 -1.04
C ARG A 88 0.98 20.06 -0.20
N LEU A 89 0.03 19.27 0.30
CA LEU A 89 -1.03 19.77 1.20
C LEU A 89 -0.49 20.13 2.58
N ALA A 90 0.40 19.33 3.15
CA ALA A 90 1.04 19.59 4.44
C ALA A 90 1.85 20.89 4.43
N HIS A 91 2.52 21.20 3.31
CA HIS A 91 3.20 22.49 3.13
C HIS A 91 2.25 23.69 3.14
N ARG A 92 1.00 23.53 2.69
CA ARG A 92 0.01 24.61 2.63
C ARG A 92 -0.79 24.75 3.93
N SER A 93 -1.13 23.63 4.56
CA SER A 93 -2.02 23.57 5.72
C SER A 93 -1.27 23.55 7.05
N GLY A 94 0.01 23.15 7.06
CA GLY A 94 0.77 22.87 8.27
C GLY A 94 0.48 21.50 8.89
N THR A 95 -0.45 20.72 8.33
CA THR A 95 -0.92 19.44 8.88
C THR A 95 -0.52 18.28 7.97
N GLY A 96 0.16 17.29 8.55
CA GLY A 96 0.52 16.04 7.89
C GLY A 96 -0.65 15.07 7.76
N GLN A 97 -0.42 13.96 7.07
CA GLN A 97 -1.46 12.95 6.80
C GLN A 97 -0.90 11.54 6.92
N ARG A 98 -1.79 10.60 7.27
CA ARG A 98 -1.55 9.15 7.14
C ARG A 98 -2.15 8.69 5.83
N ILE A 99 -1.38 7.94 5.07
CA ILE A 99 -1.80 7.32 3.82
C ILE A 99 -1.63 5.82 4.00
N ASP A 100 -2.68 5.08 3.68
CA ASP A 100 -2.66 3.62 3.61
C ASP A 100 -2.83 3.20 2.15
N ILE A 101 -1.94 2.34 1.68
CA ILE A 101 -1.99 1.75 0.34
C ILE A 101 -1.77 0.25 0.48
N SER A 102 -2.69 -0.52 -0.08
CA SER A 102 -2.56 -1.96 -0.19
C SER A 102 -2.12 -2.39 -1.59
N GLU A 103 -1.31 -3.44 -1.69
CA GLU A 103 -0.97 -4.06 -2.98
C GLU A 103 -2.20 -4.67 -3.67
N GLN A 104 -3.24 -5.03 -2.91
CA GLN A 104 -4.49 -5.58 -3.44
C GLN A 104 -5.33 -4.53 -4.20
N GLU A 105 -5.29 -3.26 -3.78
CA GLU A 105 -6.17 -2.20 -4.30
C GLU A 105 -5.56 -1.39 -5.46
N THR A 106 -4.30 -1.65 -5.80
CA THR A 106 -3.54 -0.90 -6.83
C THR A 106 -3.40 -1.69 -8.13
#